data_AF-A0A1A8S4E6-F1
#
_entry.id   AF-A0A1A8S4E6-F1
#
_cell.length_a   1.000
_cell.length_b   1.000
_cell.length_c   1.000
_cell.angle_alpha   90.00
_cell.angle_beta   90.00
_cell.angle_gamma   90.00
#
_symmetry.space_group_name_H-M   'P 1'
#
loop_
_entity.id
_entity.type
_entity.pdbx_description
1 polymer ?
#
loop_
_entity_poly.entity_id
_entity_poly.type
_entity_poly.pdbx_seq_one_letter_code
_entity_poly.pdbx_strand_id
1 'polypeptide(L)'
;RPGGKERSAAPQMTDFEIPTSFWYELKSLTEALMENIQLSVRDAVASAVFQTMLTVCHRKRPKLCKQLLKRIAEYLTGHSAAPGVSPLLVFLKDQASSHLIETMIQFSHKSLLRDLYKHHLKGNLVDLALHAIANFPIQRLTAASAKHKHFVRLFDELVQGVEAILASGHMGVIVQLAESCAESGERQGEMMQCLLQAFHCAEPGSRHVSCLPLFMSLLTYEVYYQSEAEEGSTQKEVPLTSICYHGSRLVQALAKFKERSLLLSSLRTMSPADLLTLASDPAGSHVLQALITTSSDKGKGKILKRLEGQYVHMASSRLGSRVLEAVWNSCTVSQRKSIAQELAPCETQLRADQFARHVWAKFALSHFVQRRAHWQEIQTGESRKRKMFSDILE
;
A
#
# COMPACT_ATOMS: atom_id res chain seq x y z
N ARG A 1 5.31 -39.97 -14.19
CA ARG A 1 4.17 -39.81 -13.25
C ARG A 1 4.18 -38.37 -12.74
N PRO A 2 3.26 -37.49 -13.16
CA PRO A 2 3.24 -36.12 -12.64
C PRO A 2 2.45 -36.11 -11.33
N GLY A 3 3.14 -35.80 -10.23
CA GLY A 3 2.52 -35.40 -8.97
C GLY A 3 1.93 -34.00 -9.14
N GLY A 4 0.61 -33.93 -9.26
CA GLY A 4 -0.12 -32.67 -9.23
C GLY A 4 0.06 -32.01 -7.88
N LYS A 5 0.61 -30.79 -7.87
CA LYS A 5 0.52 -29.89 -6.71
C LYS A 5 -0.96 -29.64 -6.44
N GLU A 6 -1.48 -30.18 -5.34
CA GLU A 6 -2.75 -29.75 -4.78
C GLU A 6 -2.67 -28.25 -4.56
N ARG A 7 -3.41 -27.51 -5.39
CA ARG A 7 -3.72 -26.11 -5.10
C ARG A 7 -4.50 -26.15 -3.80
N SER A 8 -3.94 -25.62 -2.72
CA SER A 8 -4.70 -25.17 -1.56
C SER A 8 -5.73 -24.15 -2.08
N ALA A 9 -6.91 -24.66 -2.44
CA ALA A 9 -8.07 -23.84 -2.71
C ALA A 9 -8.44 -23.23 -1.35
N ALA A 10 -8.50 -21.91 -1.28
CA ALA A 10 -9.13 -21.25 -0.14
C ALA A 10 -10.51 -21.90 0.06
N PRO A 11 -10.88 -22.26 1.31
CA PRO A 11 -12.17 -22.90 1.56
C PRO A 11 -13.25 -22.04 0.92
N GLN A 12 -14.06 -22.63 0.04
CA GLN A 12 -15.23 -21.96 -0.52
C GLN A 12 -16.09 -21.52 0.67
N MET A 13 -16.19 -20.20 0.87
CA MET A 13 -17.13 -19.65 1.83
C MET A 13 -18.53 -19.98 1.32
N THR A 14 -19.15 -20.99 1.91
CA THR A 14 -20.54 -21.34 1.67
C THR A 14 -21.41 -20.41 2.52
N ASP A 15 -22.12 -19.50 1.85
CA ASP A 15 -23.13 -18.68 2.50
C ASP A 15 -24.39 -19.53 2.70
N PHE A 16 -24.86 -19.63 3.95
CA PHE A 16 -26.11 -20.31 4.30
C PHE A 16 -27.16 -19.28 4.72
N GLU A 17 -28.41 -19.49 4.30
CA GLU A 17 -29.54 -18.79 4.91
C GLU A 17 -29.70 -19.29 6.35
N ILE A 18 -29.72 -18.35 7.30
CA ILE A 18 -29.85 -18.68 8.73
C ILE A 18 -31.28 -18.39 9.21
N PRO A 19 -31.84 -19.24 10.10
CA PRO A 19 -33.11 -18.95 10.76
C PRO A 19 -33.05 -17.66 11.58
N THR A 20 -34.21 -17.02 11.79
CA THR A 20 -34.29 -15.80 12.60
C THR A 20 -33.88 -16.01 14.07
N SER A 21 -34.01 -17.23 14.59
CA SER A 21 -33.54 -17.63 15.92
C SER A 21 -32.06 -17.33 16.14
N PHE A 22 -31.21 -17.48 15.11
CA PHE A 22 -29.78 -17.23 15.21
C PHE A 22 -29.46 -15.77 15.56
N TRP A 23 -30.33 -14.82 15.20
CA TRP A 23 -30.14 -13.42 15.58
C TRP A 23 -30.34 -13.17 17.08
N TYR A 24 -31.17 -13.99 17.74
CA TYR A 24 -31.39 -13.93 19.17
C TYR A 24 -30.25 -14.64 19.90
N GLU A 25 -29.82 -15.80 19.42
CA GLU A 25 -28.66 -16.52 19.95
C GLU A 25 -27.38 -15.69 19.85
N LEU A 26 -27.14 -15.04 18.70
CA LEU A 26 -25.99 -14.15 18.53
C LEU A 26 -26.02 -12.98 19.53
N LYS A 27 -27.20 -12.44 19.80
CA LYS A 27 -27.38 -11.37 20.79
C LYS A 27 -27.06 -11.89 22.20
N SER A 28 -27.62 -13.04 22.59
CA SER A 28 -27.38 -13.66 23.89
C SER A 28 -25.89 -13.98 24.10
N LEU A 29 -25.23 -14.55 23.10
CA LEU A 29 -23.80 -14.83 23.14
C LEU A 29 -22.98 -13.54 23.30
N THR A 30 -23.37 -12.46 22.60
CA THR A 30 -22.70 -11.16 22.73
C THR A 30 -22.88 -10.57 24.12
N GLU A 31 -24.08 -10.68 24.70
CA GLU A 31 -24.37 -10.20 26.06
C GLU A 31 -23.57 -10.98 27.12
N ALA A 32 -23.53 -12.31 27.03
CA ALA A 32 -22.73 -13.14 27.92
C ALA A 32 -21.22 -12.81 27.84
N LEU A 33 -20.70 -12.56 26.64
CA LEU A 33 -19.32 -12.10 26.46
C LEU A 33 -19.09 -10.74 27.13
N MET A 34 -20.00 -9.76 26.92
CA MET A 34 -19.89 -8.42 27.52
C MET A 34 -19.88 -8.44 29.06
N GLU A 35 -20.63 -9.36 29.69
CA GLU A 35 -20.63 -9.56 31.14
C GLU A 35 -19.28 -10.09 31.65
N ASN A 36 -18.59 -10.91 30.84
CA ASN A 36 -17.34 -11.58 31.18
C ASN A 36 -16.11 -10.94 30.53
N ILE A 37 -16.20 -9.65 30.18
CA ILE A 37 -15.17 -8.93 29.43
C ILE A 37 -13.79 -8.97 30.13
N GLN A 38 -13.78 -8.95 31.47
CA GLN A 38 -12.54 -8.96 32.25
C GLN A 38 -11.71 -10.23 32.09
N LEU A 39 -12.39 -11.37 31.95
CA LEU A 39 -11.75 -12.67 31.75
C LEU A 39 -11.22 -12.81 30.33
N SER A 40 -11.73 -11.99 29.40
CA SER A 40 -11.60 -12.23 27.98
C SER A 40 -10.62 -11.32 27.27
N VAL A 41 -10.41 -10.09 27.77
CA VAL A 41 -9.59 -9.08 27.09
C VAL A 41 -8.10 -9.43 27.07
N ARG A 42 -7.60 -10.11 28.11
CA ARG A 42 -6.19 -10.52 28.22
C ARG A 42 -5.94 -11.99 27.87
N ASP A 43 -7.00 -12.76 27.67
CA ASP A 43 -6.88 -14.14 27.21
C ASP A 43 -6.88 -14.18 25.68
N ALA A 44 -5.91 -14.87 25.08
CA ALA A 44 -5.74 -14.88 23.62
C ALA A 44 -6.91 -15.56 22.90
N VAL A 45 -7.48 -16.61 23.48
CA VAL A 45 -8.59 -17.38 22.87
C VAL A 45 -9.88 -16.56 22.93
N ALA A 46 -10.20 -16.03 24.11
CA ALA A 46 -11.37 -15.20 24.30
C ALA A 46 -11.28 -13.89 23.51
N SER A 47 -10.11 -13.26 23.43
CA SER A 47 -9.86 -12.08 22.57
C SER A 47 -10.22 -12.36 21.11
N ALA A 48 -9.83 -13.52 20.56
CA ALA A 48 -10.19 -13.91 19.20
C ALA A 48 -11.71 -14.08 19.00
N VAL A 49 -12.43 -14.57 20.01
CA VAL A 49 -13.90 -14.63 19.99
C VAL A 49 -14.50 -13.23 19.91
N PHE A 50 -13.99 -12.27 20.69
CA PHE A 50 -14.45 -10.88 20.63
C PHE A 50 -14.18 -10.22 19.28
N GLN A 51 -13.01 -10.46 18.70
CA GLN A 51 -12.66 -9.94 17.36
C GLN A 51 -13.61 -10.49 16.29
N THR A 52 -13.91 -11.78 16.35
CA THR A 52 -14.88 -12.44 15.45
C THR A 52 -16.27 -11.86 15.64
N MET A 53 -16.71 -11.71 16.89
CA MET A 53 -18.02 -11.14 17.23
C MET A 53 -18.17 -9.71 16.74
N LEU A 54 -17.15 -8.86 16.93
CA LEU A 54 -17.11 -7.50 16.41
C LEU A 54 -17.24 -7.47 14.89
N THR A 55 -16.52 -8.35 14.19
CA THR A 55 -16.53 -8.45 12.72
C THR A 55 -17.92 -8.84 12.20
N VAL A 56 -18.55 -9.86 12.80
CA VAL A 56 -19.89 -10.31 12.42
C VAL A 56 -20.93 -9.23 12.74
N CYS A 57 -20.86 -8.66 13.94
CA CYS A 57 -21.79 -7.62 14.37
C CYS A 57 -21.66 -6.35 13.52
N HIS A 58 -20.45 -5.95 13.13
CA HIS A 58 -20.25 -4.79 12.27
C HIS A 58 -20.99 -4.95 10.93
N ARG A 59 -20.90 -6.15 10.32
CA ARG A 59 -21.53 -6.44 9.03
C ARG A 59 -23.04 -6.67 9.11
N LYS A 60 -23.53 -7.38 10.13
CA LYS A 60 -24.90 -7.88 10.18
C LYS A 60 -25.78 -7.23 11.27
N ARG A 61 -25.18 -6.66 12.32
CA ARG A 61 -25.88 -6.13 13.51
C ARG A 61 -25.27 -4.81 14.03
N PRO A 62 -25.31 -3.70 13.27
CA PRO A 62 -24.56 -2.47 13.62
C PRO A 62 -24.89 -1.86 14.98
N LYS A 63 -26.15 -1.98 15.44
CA LYS A 63 -26.57 -1.50 16.77
C LYS A 63 -25.88 -2.28 17.90
N LEU A 64 -25.81 -3.61 17.76
CA LEU A 64 -25.14 -4.49 18.72
C LEU A 64 -23.62 -4.28 18.69
N CYS A 65 -23.04 -4.09 17.50
CA CYS A 65 -21.63 -3.72 17.34
C CYS A 65 -21.30 -2.44 18.12
N LYS A 66 -22.14 -1.40 18.02
CA LYS A 66 -21.94 -0.14 18.75
C LYS A 66 -21.97 -0.33 20.27
N GLN A 67 -22.86 -1.19 20.78
CA GLN A 67 -22.91 -1.54 22.21
C GLN A 67 -21.64 -2.27 22.66
N LEU A 68 -21.21 -3.25 21.88
CA LEU A 68 -20.00 -4.02 22.15
C LEU A 68 -18.75 -3.12 22.16
N LEU A 69 -18.58 -2.27 21.15
CA LEU A 69 -17.49 -1.28 21.09
C LEU A 69 -17.49 -0.34 22.30
N LYS A 70 -18.67 0.15 22.70
CA LYS A 70 -18.81 1.01 23.88
C LYS A 70 -18.35 0.27 25.14
N ARG A 71 -18.82 -0.96 25.35
CA ARG A 71 -18.51 -1.75 26.55
C ARG A 71 -17.02 -2.12 26.63
N ILE A 72 -16.41 -2.47 25.49
CA ILE A 72 -14.97 -2.72 25.38
C ILE A 72 -14.19 -1.46 25.73
N ALA A 73 -14.55 -0.32 25.12
CA ALA A 73 -13.87 0.95 25.39
C ALA A 73 -13.97 1.33 26.87
N GLU A 74 -15.17 1.28 27.47
CA GLU A 74 -15.39 1.58 28.90
C GLU A 74 -14.57 0.68 29.82
N TYR A 75 -14.46 -0.61 29.50
CA TYR A 75 -13.60 -1.51 30.26
C TYR A 75 -12.12 -1.10 30.14
N LEU A 76 -11.61 -0.96 28.91
CA LEU A 76 -10.20 -0.67 28.67
C LEU A 76 -9.75 0.68 29.24
N THR A 77 -10.64 1.67 29.28
CA THR A 77 -10.33 3.03 29.75
C THR A 77 -10.73 3.30 31.20
N GLY A 78 -11.57 2.45 31.80
CA GLY A 78 -12.13 2.65 33.14
C GLY A 78 -11.30 2.11 34.31
N HIS A 79 -10.15 1.50 34.07
CA HIS A 79 -9.29 0.97 35.14
C HIS A 79 -8.59 2.09 35.92
N SER A 80 -8.20 1.81 37.16
CA SER A 80 -7.37 2.74 37.93
C SER A 80 -5.98 2.86 37.29
N ALA A 81 -5.50 4.09 37.14
CA ALA A 81 -4.15 4.40 36.70
C ALA A 81 -3.61 5.59 37.49
N ALA A 82 -2.28 5.77 37.43
CA ALA A 82 -1.64 6.93 38.04
C ALA A 82 -2.21 8.24 37.45
N PRO A 83 -2.22 9.35 38.23
CA PRO A 83 -2.71 10.64 37.75
C PRO A 83 -2.05 11.04 36.43
N GLY A 84 -2.85 11.34 35.42
CA GLY A 84 -2.37 11.73 34.08
C GLY A 84 -1.95 10.57 33.17
N VAL A 85 -1.99 9.32 33.64
CA VAL A 85 -1.67 8.13 32.83
C VAL A 85 -2.96 7.45 32.40
N SER A 86 -3.08 7.18 31.10
CA SER A 86 -4.21 6.46 30.56
C SER A 86 -4.09 4.95 30.83
N PRO A 87 -5.11 4.29 31.43
CA PRO A 87 -5.09 2.84 31.64
C PRO A 87 -5.00 2.04 30.33
N LEU A 88 -5.51 2.62 29.23
CA LEU A 88 -5.48 2.01 27.89
C LEU A 88 -4.04 1.69 27.42
N LEU A 89 -3.04 2.46 27.87
CA LEU A 89 -1.65 2.28 27.46
C LEU A 89 -1.09 0.91 27.85
N VAL A 90 -1.53 0.35 28.97
CA VAL A 90 -1.11 -1.00 29.40
C VAL A 90 -1.66 -2.05 28.46
N PHE A 91 -2.93 -1.94 28.07
CA PHE A 91 -3.59 -2.89 27.17
C PHE A 91 -3.07 -2.78 25.73
N LEU A 92 -2.67 -1.59 25.28
CA LEU A 92 -2.02 -1.41 23.97
C LEU A 92 -0.68 -2.13 23.86
N LYS A 93 0.00 -2.34 25.00
CA LYS A 93 1.30 -3.01 25.07
C LYS A 93 1.19 -4.49 25.41
N ASP A 94 0.00 -4.98 25.71
CA ASP A 94 -0.27 -6.40 25.98
C ASP A 94 -0.63 -7.15 24.69
N GLN A 95 -0.06 -8.34 24.51
CA GLN A 95 -0.16 -9.12 23.29
C GLN A 95 -1.60 -9.52 22.95
N ALA A 96 -2.42 -9.88 23.93
CA ALA A 96 -3.78 -10.37 23.67
C ALA A 96 -4.76 -9.22 23.45
N SER A 97 -4.65 -8.17 24.26
CA SER A 97 -5.55 -7.02 24.14
C SER A 97 -5.21 -6.10 22.98
N SER A 98 -3.95 -6.06 22.49
CA SER A 98 -3.60 -5.23 21.32
C SER A 98 -4.39 -5.64 20.07
N HIS A 99 -4.52 -6.94 19.78
CA HIS A 99 -5.30 -7.44 18.63
C HIS A 99 -6.80 -7.12 18.74
N LEU A 100 -7.34 -7.17 19.96
CA LEU A 100 -8.73 -6.74 20.21
C LEU A 100 -8.88 -5.23 19.99
N ILE A 101 -7.92 -4.43 20.46
CA ILE A 101 -7.92 -2.97 20.27
C ILE A 101 -7.81 -2.62 18.79
N GLU A 102 -6.98 -3.32 18.02
CA GLU A 102 -6.89 -3.17 16.57
C GLU A 102 -8.25 -3.36 15.89
N THR A 103 -8.95 -4.44 16.23
CA THR A 103 -10.28 -4.74 15.69
C THR A 103 -11.33 -3.73 16.17
N MET A 104 -11.26 -3.31 17.43
CA MET A 104 -12.12 -2.27 17.99
C MET A 104 -11.94 -0.96 17.22
N ILE A 105 -10.70 -0.53 16.97
CA ILE A 105 -10.38 0.70 16.23
C ILE A 105 -10.92 0.61 14.81
N GLN A 106 -10.71 -0.52 14.12
CA GLN A 106 -11.16 -0.72 12.74
C GLN A 106 -12.67 -0.52 12.56
N PHE A 107 -13.48 -0.93 13.55
CA PHE A 107 -14.93 -0.80 13.50
C PHE A 107 -15.47 0.38 14.32
N SER A 108 -14.59 1.18 14.92
CA SER A 108 -14.99 2.33 15.73
C SER A 108 -15.59 3.43 14.88
N HIS A 109 -16.64 4.04 15.42
CA HIS A 109 -17.26 5.21 14.83
C HIS A 109 -16.49 6.48 15.22
N LYS A 110 -16.67 7.54 14.43
CA LYS A 110 -15.91 8.81 14.54
C LYS A 110 -15.80 9.39 15.96
N SER A 111 -16.87 9.34 16.77
CA SER A 111 -16.81 9.86 18.13
C SER A 111 -15.92 9.02 19.03
N LEU A 112 -16.04 7.69 18.97
CA LEU A 112 -15.19 6.80 19.77
C LEU A 112 -13.71 6.95 19.42
N LEU A 113 -13.37 6.99 18.12
CA LEU A 113 -11.98 7.21 17.68
C LEU A 113 -11.42 8.54 18.19
N ARG A 114 -12.21 9.62 18.09
CA ARG A 114 -11.82 10.94 18.58
C ARG A 114 -11.61 10.92 20.09
N ASP A 115 -12.49 10.26 20.84
CA ASP A 115 -12.44 10.27 22.30
C ASP A 115 -11.26 9.39 22.80
N LEU A 116 -11.01 8.24 22.18
CA LEU A 116 -9.81 7.42 22.39
C LEU A 116 -8.54 8.25 22.14
N TYR A 117 -8.43 8.89 20.97
CA TYR A 117 -7.26 9.73 20.67
C TYR A 117 -7.08 10.86 21.69
N LYS A 118 -8.12 11.66 21.92
CA LYS A 118 -8.05 12.89 22.72
C LYS A 118 -7.73 12.61 24.19
N HIS A 119 -8.30 11.56 24.76
CA HIS A 119 -8.24 11.32 26.20
C HIS A 119 -7.19 10.29 26.60
N HIS A 120 -6.74 9.43 25.67
CA HIS A 120 -5.92 8.29 26.03
C HIS A 120 -4.60 8.15 25.26
N LEU A 121 -4.50 8.70 24.05
CA LEU A 121 -3.38 8.41 23.14
C LEU A 121 -2.54 9.63 22.78
N LYS A 122 -3.16 10.82 22.73
CA LYS A 122 -2.47 12.07 22.41
C LYS A 122 -1.27 12.26 23.36
N GLY A 123 -0.12 12.57 22.78
CA GLY A 123 1.15 12.76 23.47
C GLY A 123 1.96 11.47 23.71
N ASN A 124 1.45 10.30 23.30
CA ASN A 124 2.11 9.00 23.46
C ASN A 124 2.25 8.24 22.13
N LEU A 125 1.85 8.80 20.99
CA LEU A 125 1.77 8.08 19.72
C LEU A 125 3.13 7.62 19.22
N VAL A 126 4.18 8.44 19.39
CA VAL A 126 5.54 8.08 19.00
C VAL A 126 6.05 6.90 19.86
N ASP A 127 5.91 6.98 21.19
CA ASP A 127 6.32 5.90 22.10
C ASP A 127 5.57 4.58 21.81
N LEU A 128 4.28 4.68 21.49
CA LEU A 128 3.48 3.52 21.10
C LEU A 128 3.90 2.97 19.73
N ALA A 129 4.24 3.84 18.77
CA ALA A 129 4.75 3.44 17.47
C ALA A 129 6.13 2.76 17.54
N LEU A 130 6.95 3.12 18.53
CA LEU A 130 8.25 2.49 18.80
C LEU A 130 8.13 1.13 19.52
N HIS A 131 6.99 0.86 20.17
CA HIS A 131 6.78 -0.37 20.92
C HIS A 131 6.50 -1.59 20.02
N ALA A 132 7.14 -2.72 20.33
CA ALA A 132 7.04 -3.96 19.54
C ALA A 132 5.60 -4.48 19.36
N ILE A 133 4.71 -4.21 20.32
CA ILE A 133 3.29 -4.63 20.28
C ILE A 133 2.36 -3.46 19.92
N ALA A 134 2.62 -2.25 20.43
CA ALA A 134 1.63 -1.18 20.34
C ALA A 134 1.65 -0.48 18.97
N ASN A 135 2.69 -0.69 18.17
CA ASN A 135 2.78 -0.14 16.82
C ASN A 135 1.63 -0.61 15.91
N PHE A 136 1.10 -1.82 16.10
CA PHE A 136 0.00 -2.35 15.28
C PHE A 136 -1.34 -1.62 15.55
N PRO A 137 -1.78 -1.44 16.82
CA PRO A 137 -2.86 -0.51 17.14
C PRO A 137 -2.68 0.90 16.56
N ILE A 138 -1.46 1.44 16.56
CA ILE A 138 -1.18 2.77 15.97
C ILE A 138 -1.39 2.77 14.46
N GLN A 139 -1.00 1.70 13.75
CA GLN A 139 -1.34 1.55 12.33
C GLN A 139 -2.86 1.58 12.14
N ARG A 140 -3.62 0.75 12.88
CA ARG A 140 -5.08 0.73 12.76
C ARG A 140 -5.72 2.07 13.08
N LEU A 141 -5.22 2.79 14.09
CA LEU A 141 -5.71 4.11 14.46
C LEU A 141 -5.47 5.11 13.32
N THR A 142 -4.26 5.13 12.78
CA THR A 142 -3.86 6.02 11.69
C THR A 142 -4.72 5.78 10.44
N ALA A 143 -5.01 4.51 10.12
CA ALA A 143 -5.92 4.14 9.04
C ALA A 143 -7.34 4.64 9.30
N ALA A 144 -7.92 4.31 10.46
CA ALA A 144 -9.29 4.66 10.81
C ALA A 144 -9.49 6.19 10.92
N SER A 145 -8.45 6.92 11.31
CA SER A 145 -8.47 8.37 11.45
C SER A 145 -8.37 9.12 10.12
N ALA A 146 -7.89 8.52 9.03
CA ALA A 146 -7.58 9.22 7.77
C ALA A 146 -8.72 10.12 7.27
N LYS A 147 -9.98 9.69 7.39
CA LYS A 147 -11.18 10.44 6.94
C LYS A 147 -11.69 11.45 7.96
N HIS A 148 -10.94 11.73 9.03
CA HIS A 148 -11.42 12.47 10.18
C HIS A 148 -10.54 13.67 10.49
N LYS A 149 -11.17 14.76 10.97
CA LYS A 149 -10.49 16.03 11.28
C LYS A 149 -9.32 15.93 12.27
N HIS A 150 -9.25 14.87 13.07
CA HIS A 150 -8.17 14.68 14.03
C HIS A 150 -6.94 13.99 13.42
N PHE A 151 -7.01 13.48 12.18
CA PHE A 151 -5.87 12.90 11.48
C PHE A 151 -4.67 13.83 11.45
N VAL A 152 -4.87 15.11 11.11
CA VAL A 152 -3.79 16.11 11.05
C VAL A 152 -3.01 16.18 12.38
N ARG A 153 -3.71 16.17 13.52
CA ARG A 153 -3.04 16.23 14.84
C ARG A 153 -2.33 14.92 15.20
N LEU A 154 -2.89 13.79 14.79
CA LEU A 154 -2.26 12.48 14.94
C LEU A 154 -0.99 12.39 14.07
N PHE A 155 -1.07 12.88 12.84
CA PHE A 155 0.06 12.98 11.92
C PHE A 155 1.16 13.88 12.49
N ASP A 156 0.81 15.08 12.95
CA ASP A 156 1.76 16.06 13.50
C ASP A 156 2.54 15.52 14.71
N GLU A 157 1.97 14.56 15.44
CA GLU A 157 2.64 13.85 16.53
C GLU A 157 3.54 12.73 16.00
N LEU A 158 3.01 11.83 15.16
CA LEU A 158 3.78 10.69 14.63
C LEU A 158 4.96 11.11 13.74
N VAL A 159 4.82 12.19 12.98
CA VAL A 159 5.85 12.65 12.04
C VAL A 159 7.16 13.03 12.77
N GLN A 160 7.07 13.42 14.05
CA GLN A 160 8.23 13.75 14.88
C GLN A 160 9.13 12.53 15.16
N GLY A 161 8.59 11.31 15.06
CA GLY A 161 9.30 10.07 15.36
C GLY A 161 9.67 9.22 14.14
N VAL A 162 9.47 9.70 12.90
CA VAL A 162 9.58 8.87 11.69
C VAL A 162 10.93 8.18 11.57
N GLU A 163 12.03 8.90 11.80
CA GLU A 163 13.38 8.32 11.71
C GLU A 163 13.62 7.23 12.76
N ALA A 164 13.20 7.47 14.02
CA ALA A 164 13.30 6.47 15.09
C ALA A 164 12.41 5.24 14.83
N ILE A 165 11.22 5.44 14.26
CA ILE A 165 10.29 4.37 13.89
C ILE A 165 10.88 3.51 12.75
N LEU A 166 11.50 4.15 11.74
CA LEU A 166 12.25 3.47 10.69
C LEU A 166 13.42 2.68 11.29
N ALA A 167 14.24 3.29 12.15
CA ALA A 167 15.36 2.61 12.80
C ALA A 167 14.91 1.41 13.65
N SER A 168 13.72 1.47 14.26
CA SER A 168 13.14 0.39 15.07
C SER A 168 12.53 -0.76 14.24
N GLY A 169 12.50 -0.66 12.90
CA GLY A 169 11.94 -1.69 12.03
C GLY A 169 10.41 -1.64 11.88
N HIS A 170 9.73 -0.64 12.43
CA HIS A 170 8.26 -0.56 12.46
C HIS A 170 7.68 0.08 11.19
N MET A 171 8.11 -0.43 10.03
CA MET A 171 7.81 0.11 8.71
C MET A 171 6.30 0.24 8.43
N GLY A 172 5.50 -0.66 9.02
CA GLY A 172 4.04 -0.63 8.89
C GLY A 172 3.43 0.70 9.33
N VAL A 173 3.99 1.36 10.36
CA VAL A 173 3.53 2.68 10.83
C VAL A 173 3.76 3.74 9.74
N ILE A 174 4.95 3.74 9.13
CA ILE A 174 5.31 4.72 8.09
C ILE A 174 4.49 4.52 6.82
N VAL A 175 4.33 3.27 6.38
CA VAL A 175 3.49 2.91 5.23
C VAL A 175 2.05 3.37 5.49
N GLN A 176 1.50 3.06 6.67
CA GLN A 176 0.14 3.43 7.01
C GLN A 176 -0.05 4.95 7.11
N LEU A 177 0.94 5.68 7.62
CA LEU A 177 0.91 7.15 7.65
C LEU A 177 0.84 7.73 6.23
N ALA A 178 1.67 7.22 5.32
CA ALA A 178 1.64 7.62 3.90
C ALA A 178 0.31 7.23 3.22
N GLU A 179 -0.23 6.04 3.48
CA GLU A 179 -1.54 5.62 2.96
C GLU A 179 -2.66 6.53 3.45
N SER A 180 -2.64 6.92 4.73
CA SER A 180 -3.63 7.84 5.31
C SER A 180 -3.49 9.27 4.76
N CYS A 181 -2.27 9.75 4.45
CA CYS A 181 -2.06 10.99 3.70
C CYS A 181 -2.62 10.92 2.28
N ALA A 182 -2.48 9.77 1.60
CA ALA A 182 -3.05 9.56 0.27
C ALA A 182 -4.58 9.56 0.31
N GLU A 183 -5.19 8.88 1.29
CA GLU A 183 -6.65 8.78 1.42
C GLU A 183 -7.32 10.09 1.86
N SER A 184 -6.69 10.83 2.77
CA SER A 184 -7.23 12.11 3.28
C SER A 184 -6.97 13.28 2.34
N GLY A 185 -5.90 13.24 1.55
CA GLY A 185 -5.41 14.40 0.81
C GLY A 185 -4.67 15.42 1.68
N GLU A 186 -4.48 15.13 2.97
CA GLU A 186 -3.84 16.00 3.96
C GLU A 186 -2.38 15.60 4.19
N ARG A 187 -1.52 16.57 4.53
CA ARG A 187 -0.11 16.37 4.93
C ARG A 187 0.79 15.62 3.93
N GLN A 188 0.39 15.54 2.65
CA GLN A 188 1.17 14.84 1.62
C GLN A 188 2.56 15.45 1.39
N GLY A 189 2.66 16.77 1.39
CA GLY A 189 3.94 17.47 1.22
C GLY A 189 4.87 17.27 2.41
N GLU A 190 4.35 17.41 3.62
CA GLU A 190 5.07 17.21 4.88
C GLU A 190 5.56 15.77 5.01
N MET A 191 4.74 14.78 4.65
CA MET A 191 5.16 13.38 4.62
C MET A 191 6.32 13.16 3.65
N MET A 192 6.23 13.71 2.43
CA MET A 192 7.31 13.58 1.45
C MET A 192 8.61 14.23 1.95
N GLN A 193 8.52 15.43 2.53
CA GLN A 193 9.69 16.14 3.06
C GLN A 193 10.34 15.37 4.23
N CYS A 194 9.53 14.85 5.15
CA CYS A 194 10.01 14.03 6.27
C CYS A 194 10.73 12.77 5.77
N LEU A 195 10.20 12.09 4.75
CA LEU A 195 10.86 10.94 4.12
C LEU A 195 12.18 11.35 3.46
N LEU A 196 12.23 12.45 2.71
CA LEU A 196 13.48 12.93 2.11
C LEU A 196 14.56 13.17 3.19
N GLN A 197 14.17 13.73 4.34
CA GLN A 197 15.05 13.95 5.47
C GLN A 197 15.51 12.61 6.07
N ALA A 198 14.57 11.71 6.42
CA ALA A 198 14.89 10.43 7.05
C ALA A 198 15.73 9.49 6.17
N PHE A 199 15.64 9.62 4.84
CA PHE A 199 16.46 8.87 3.89
C PHE A 199 17.73 9.63 3.44
N HIS A 200 18.04 10.77 4.07
CA HIS A 200 19.22 11.61 3.82
C HIS A 200 19.37 12.09 2.37
N CYS A 201 18.23 12.32 1.71
CA CYS A 201 18.18 12.84 0.35
C CYS A 201 17.47 14.18 0.24
N ALA A 202 17.14 14.86 1.35
CA ALA A 202 16.53 16.20 1.33
C ALA A 202 17.48 17.28 0.81
N GLU A 203 18.75 17.25 1.23
CA GLU A 203 19.78 18.20 0.83
C GLU A 203 21.08 17.49 0.43
N PRO A 204 21.80 17.98 -0.59
CA PRO A 204 21.38 19.01 -1.53
C PRO A 204 20.20 18.53 -2.38
N GLY A 205 19.38 19.45 -2.91
CA GLY A 205 18.21 19.10 -3.74
C GLY A 205 18.52 18.23 -4.98
N SER A 206 19.78 18.17 -5.43
CA SER A 206 20.23 17.21 -6.44
C SER A 206 20.07 15.75 -6.02
N ARG A 207 19.99 15.43 -4.71
CA ARG A 207 19.73 14.08 -4.19
C ARG A 207 18.28 13.64 -4.37
N HIS A 208 17.33 14.55 -4.66
CA HIS A 208 15.91 14.19 -4.81
C HIS A 208 15.67 13.16 -5.94
N VAL A 209 16.48 13.16 -6.99
CA VAL A 209 16.38 12.18 -8.08
C VAL A 209 16.82 10.77 -7.67
N SER A 210 17.37 10.60 -6.47
CA SER A 210 17.72 9.30 -5.91
C SER A 210 16.67 8.76 -4.94
N CYS A 211 15.56 9.48 -4.68
CA CYS A 211 14.61 9.08 -3.63
C CYS A 211 13.95 7.71 -3.85
N LEU A 212 13.66 7.30 -5.09
CA LEU A 212 12.97 6.01 -5.32
C LEU A 212 13.81 4.80 -4.93
N PRO A 213 15.06 4.63 -5.39
CA PRO A 213 15.90 3.53 -4.92
C PRO A 213 16.02 3.45 -3.39
N LEU A 214 16.13 4.59 -2.71
CA LEU A 214 16.22 4.67 -1.25
C LEU A 214 14.93 4.21 -0.58
N PHE A 215 13.77 4.72 -1.02
CA PHE A 215 12.48 4.34 -0.46
C PHE A 215 12.15 2.88 -0.73
N MET A 216 12.52 2.34 -1.90
CA MET A 216 12.27 0.95 -2.25
C MET A 216 13.17 -0.03 -1.48
N SER A 217 14.43 0.32 -1.27
CA SER A 217 15.39 -0.50 -0.51
C SER A 217 15.26 -0.30 1.01
N LEU A 218 14.62 0.79 1.44
CA LEU A 218 14.60 1.28 2.81
C LEU A 218 16.01 1.55 3.37
N LEU A 219 16.91 2.05 2.53
CA LEU A 219 18.28 2.42 2.89
C LEU A 219 18.44 3.92 2.78
N THR A 220 19.19 4.52 3.71
CA THR A 220 19.62 5.92 3.62
C THR A 220 20.57 6.11 2.45
N TYR A 221 20.70 7.36 1.99
CA TYR A 221 21.54 7.73 0.85
C TYR A 221 22.97 7.16 0.95
N GLU A 222 23.61 7.33 2.10
CA GLU A 222 25.00 6.93 2.34
C GLU A 222 25.17 5.41 2.29
N VAL A 223 24.21 4.67 2.86
CA VAL A 223 24.22 3.20 2.87
C VAL A 223 23.99 2.63 1.47
N TYR A 224 23.05 3.21 0.71
CA TYR A 224 22.75 2.75 -0.64
C TYR A 224 23.90 3.01 -1.62
N TYR A 225 24.47 4.21 -1.61
CA TYR A 225 25.54 4.60 -2.53
C TYR A 225 26.95 4.24 -2.05
N GLN A 226 27.07 3.64 -0.86
CA GLN A 226 28.36 3.29 -0.24
C GLN A 226 29.33 4.48 -0.26
N SER A 227 28.79 5.67 0.03
CA SER A 227 29.56 6.91 -0.03
C SER A 227 30.46 6.97 1.20
N GLU A 228 31.66 6.38 1.12
CA GLU A 228 32.78 6.91 1.88
C GLU A 228 33.01 8.36 1.42
N ALA A 229 33.38 9.24 2.35
CA ALA A 229 33.33 10.69 2.23
C ALA A 229 34.34 11.29 1.21
N GLU A 230 34.28 10.90 -0.06
CA GLU A 230 35.03 11.56 -1.14
C GLU A 230 34.11 12.50 -1.91
N GLU A 231 34.13 13.77 -1.48
CA GLU A 231 33.55 14.89 -2.21
C GLU A 231 34.14 14.98 -3.62
N GLY A 232 33.29 14.79 -4.64
CA GLY A 232 33.60 15.20 -6.02
C GLY A 232 33.56 14.12 -7.10
N SER A 233 33.24 12.86 -6.79
CA SER A 233 33.09 11.84 -7.84
C SER A 233 31.67 11.80 -8.44
N THR A 234 31.59 11.74 -9.77
CA THR A 234 30.38 11.47 -10.54
C THR A 234 29.62 10.28 -9.93
N GLN A 235 28.31 10.45 -9.69
CA GLN A 235 27.42 9.41 -9.16
C GLN A 235 27.75 8.05 -9.77
N LYS A 236 28.33 7.14 -8.98
CA LYS A 236 28.45 5.74 -9.39
C LYS A 236 27.03 5.22 -9.61
N GLU A 237 26.75 4.71 -10.81
CA GLU A 237 25.51 3.97 -11.05
C GLU A 237 25.52 2.73 -10.14
N VAL A 238 24.72 2.76 -9.09
CA VAL A 238 24.49 1.62 -8.21
C VAL A 238 23.26 0.88 -8.73
N PRO A 239 23.42 -0.35 -9.25
CA PRO A 239 22.30 -1.11 -9.79
C PRO A 239 21.26 -1.38 -8.70
N LEU A 240 19.98 -1.41 -9.07
CA LEU A 240 18.90 -1.75 -8.18
C LEU A 240 18.95 -3.26 -7.86
N THR A 241 19.55 -3.63 -6.73
CA THR A 241 19.76 -5.04 -6.35
C THR A 241 18.69 -5.61 -5.44
N SER A 242 17.97 -4.77 -4.68
CA SER A 242 16.96 -5.23 -3.74
C SER A 242 15.79 -4.24 -3.61
N ILE A 243 14.59 -4.80 -3.46
CA ILE A 243 13.36 -4.05 -3.24
C ILE A 243 12.67 -4.68 -2.03
N CYS A 244 12.51 -3.91 -0.95
CA CYS A 244 11.80 -4.35 0.23
C CYS A 244 10.28 -4.28 0.00
N TYR A 245 9.54 -5.24 0.55
CA TYR A 245 8.07 -5.24 0.53
C TYR A 245 7.48 -3.92 1.08
N HIS A 246 7.94 -3.49 2.25
CA HIS A 246 7.45 -2.25 2.86
C HIS A 246 7.86 -1.00 2.06
N GLY A 247 9.07 -1.00 1.47
CA GLY A 247 9.51 0.08 0.57
C GLY A 247 8.62 0.20 -0.67
N SER A 248 8.28 -0.94 -1.29
CA SER A 248 7.31 -0.97 -2.38
C SER A 248 5.93 -0.46 -1.97
N ARG A 249 5.41 -0.89 -0.82
CA ARG A 249 4.12 -0.41 -0.28
C ARG A 249 4.12 1.09 -0.02
N LEU A 250 5.21 1.61 0.54
CA LEU A 250 5.41 3.03 0.77
C LEU A 250 5.34 3.79 -0.56
N VAL A 251 6.12 3.41 -1.57
CA VAL A 251 6.12 4.10 -2.87
C VAL A 251 4.76 4.00 -3.57
N GLN A 252 4.07 2.86 -3.46
CA GLN A 252 2.70 2.72 -3.98
C GLN A 252 1.70 3.68 -3.30
N ALA A 253 1.87 3.96 -2.00
CA ALA A 253 1.07 4.96 -1.30
C ALA A 253 1.40 6.38 -1.78
N LEU A 254 2.69 6.72 -1.88
CA LEU A 254 3.16 8.02 -2.36
C LEU A 254 2.76 8.28 -3.83
N ALA A 255 2.67 7.23 -4.65
CA ALA A 255 2.21 7.33 -6.04
C ALA A 255 0.75 7.80 -6.19
N LYS A 256 -0.02 7.81 -5.09
CA LYS A 256 -1.40 8.34 -5.02
C LYS A 256 -1.47 9.80 -4.55
N PHE A 257 -0.34 10.42 -4.20
CA PHE A 257 -0.31 11.84 -3.83
C PHE A 257 -0.64 12.73 -5.03
N LYS A 258 -1.10 13.96 -4.76
CA LYS A 258 -1.37 14.94 -5.83
C LYS A 258 -0.05 15.32 -6.53
N GLU A 259 0.95 15.70 -5.74
CA GLU A 259 2.29 16.04 -6.20
C GLU A 259 3.22 14.82 -6.18
N ARG A 260 3.73 14.45 -7.36
CA ARG A 260 4.55 13.24 -7.57
C ARG A 260 5.79 13.51 -8.42
N SER A 261 6.10 14.78 -8.63
CA SER A 261 7.19 15.23 -9.50
C SER A 261 8.53 14.64 -9.09
N LEU A 262 8.82 14.55 -7.79
CA LEU A 262 10.05 13.96 -7.26
C LEU A 262 10.17 12.46 -7.58
N LEU A 263 9.12 11.68 -7.31
CA LEU A 263 9.08 10.25 -7.63
C LEU A 263 9.27 10.02 -9.14
N LEU A 264 8.54 10.76 -9.98
CA LEU A 264 8.63 10.62 -11.43
C LEU A 264 9.98 11.11 -11.99
N SER A 265 10.63 12.05 -11.31
CA SER A 265 11.97 12.51 -11.70
C SER A 265 13.00 11.44 -11.36
N SER A 266 12.92 10.87 -10.16
CA SER A 266 13.77 9.75 -9.74
C SER A 266 13.58 8.50 -10.63
N LEU A 267 12.35 8.21 -11.06
CA LEU A 267 12.10 7.08 -11.95
C LEU A 267 12.75 7.27 -13.33
N ARG A 268 12.87 8.52 -13.80
CA ARG A 268 13.44 8.86 -15.12
C ARG A 268 14.97 8.84 -15.14
N THR A 269 15.61 8.88 -13.97
CA THR A 269 17.07 8.80 -13.85
C THR A 269 17.55 7.35 -13.71
N MET A 270 16.67 6.40 -13.41
CA MET A 270 17.00 4.98 -13.39
C MET A 270 17.40 4.46 -14.77
N SER A 271 18.36 3.53 -14.81
CA SER A 271 18.83 2.90 -16.05
C SER A 271 17.73 2.00 -16.66
N PRO A 272 17.78 1.70 -17.97
CA PRO A 272 16.86 0.73 -18.58
C PRO A 272 16.92 -0.65 -17.90
N ALA A 273 18.09 -1.07 -17.42
CA ALA A 273 18.28 -2.32 -16.70
C ALA A 273 17.59 -2.32 -15.32
N ASP A 274 17.68 -1.21 -14.58
CA ASP A 274 16.98 -1.06 -13.30
C ASP A 274 15.47 -1.03 -13.49
N LEU A 275 14.99 -0.37 -14.55
CA LEU A 275 13.57 -0.35 -14.88
C LEU A 275 13.05 -1.74 -15.27
N LEU A 276 13.83 -2.55 -15.98
CA LEU A 276 13.50 -3.95 -16.26
C LEU A 276 13.49 -4.80 -14.97
N THR A 277 14.47 -4.59 -14.10
CA THR A 277 14.56 -5.25 -12.79
C THR A 277 13.32 -4.93 -11.96
N LEU A 278 12.97 -3.65 -11.89
CA LEU A 278 11.75 -3.18 -11.23
C LEU A 278 10.50 -3.80 -11.85
N ALA A 279 10.39 -3.88 -13.18
CA ALA A 279 9.25 -4.50 -13.86
C ALA A 279 9.10 -6.00 -13.57
N SER A 280 10.21 -6.69 -13.29
CA SER A 280 10.28 -8.14 -13.14
C SER A 280 10.33 -8.62 -11.69
N ASP A 281 10.43 -7.71 -10.72
CA ASP A 281 10.44 -8.01 -9.28
C ASP A 281 9.02 -8.09 -8.69
N PRO A 282 8.71 -9.04 -7.77
CA PRO A 282 7.40 -9.15 -7.14
C PRO A 282 6.90 -7.87 -6.48
N ALA A 283 7.78 -7.14 -5.77
CA ALA A 283 7.44 -5.89 -5.12
C ALA A 283 7.59 -4.69 -6.08
N GLY A 284 8.63 -4.70 -6.91
CA GLY A 284 8.95 -3.65 -7.88
C GLY A 284 7.89 -3.48 -8.97
N SER A 285 7.31 -4.58 -9.45
CA SER A 285 6.34 -4.55 -10.54
C SER A 285 5.13 -3.68 -10.21
N HIS A 286 4.71 -3.71 -8.93
CA HIS A 286 3.64 -2.88 -8.41
C HIS A 286 4.03 -1.41 -8.31
N VAL A 287 5.29 -1.10 -7.98
CA VAL A 287 5.82 0.28 -7.96
C VAL A 287 5.82 0.86 -9.37
N LEU A 288 6.43 0.15 -10.33
CA LEU A 288 6.52 0.63 -11.71
C LEU A 288 5.13 0.81 -12.32
N GLN A 289 4.24 -0.16 -12.11
CA GLN A 289 2.86 -0.05 -12.54
C GLN A 289 2.17 1.17 -11.92
N ALA A 290 2.25 1.34 -10.59
CA ALA A 290 1.58 2.45 -9.90
C ALA A 290 2.06 3.82 -10.40
N LEU A 291 3.37 4.01 -10.59
CA LEU A 291 3.94 5.28 -11.04
C LEU A 291 3.61 5.59 -12.50
N ILE A 292 3.65 4.60 -13.40
CA ILE A 292 3.40 4.83 -14.83
C ILE A 292 1.90 5.02 -15.12
N THR A 293 1.02 4.17 -14.59
CA THR A 293 -0.40 4.20 -14.96
C THR A 293 -1.13 5.43 -14.44
N THR A 294 -0.66 6.00 -13.34
CA THR A 294 -1.21 7.22 -12.73
C THR A 294 -0.53 8.50 -13.22
N SER A 295 0.50 8.39 -14.08
CA SER A 295 1.20 9.55 -14.66
C SER A 295 0.39 10.20 -15.78
N SER A 296 0.57 11.52 -15.95
CA SER A 296 0.11 12.23 -17.14
C SER A 296 0.72 11.63 -18.41
N ASP A 297 0.05 11.78 -19.55
CA ASP A 297 0.54 11.21 -20.82
C ASP A 297 1.94 11.71 -21.19
N LYS A 298 2.25 12.98 -20.90
CA LYS A 298 3.61 13.53 -21.06
C LYS A 298 4.62 12.86 -20.14
N GLY A 299 4.26 12.66 -18.87
CA GLY A 299 5.14 12.02 -17.88
C GLY A 299 5.40 10.55 -18.20
N LYS A 300 4.34 9.83 -18.56
CA LYS A 300 4.34 8.45 -19.04
C LYS A 300 5.22 8.29 -20.27
N GLY A 301 5.07 9.15 -21.28
CA GLY A 301 5.88 9.11 -22.50
C GLY A 301 7.39 9.21 -22.25
N LYS A 302 7.82 10.03 -21.27
CA LYS A 302 9.24 10.12 -20.88
C LYS A 302 9.76 8.83 -20.27
N ILE A 303 8.95 8.13 -19.47
CA ILE A 303 9.33 6.86 -18.83
C ILE A 303 9.35 5.74 -19.87
N LEU A 304 8.34 5.68 -20.75
CA LEU A 304 8.29 4.73 -21.87
C LEU A 304 9.53 4.86 -22.77
N LYS A 305 9.97 6.09 -23.05
CA LYS A 305 11.19 6.31 -23.81
C LYS A 305 12.43 5.71 -23.12
N ARG A 306 12.48 5.69 -21.78
CA ARG A 306 13.56 5.04 -21.03
C ARG A 306 13.48 3.52 -21.01
N LEU A 307 12.29 2.96 -21.24
CA LEU A 307 12.04 1.52 -21.36
C LEU A 307 12.27 0.98 -22.79
N GLU A 308 12.57 1.84 -23.76
CA GLU A 308 12.92 1.42 -25.12
C GLU A 308 14.10 0.44 -25.09
N GLY A 309 13.99 -0.65 -25.85
CA GLY A 309 14.91 -1.78 -25.86
C GLY A 309 14.62 -2.84 -24.79
N GLN A 310 13.70 -2.59 -23.85
CA GLN A 310 13.37 -3.52 -22.77
C GLN A 310 12.01 -4.21 -22.94
N TYR A 311 11.17 -3.81 -23.91
CA TYR A 311 9.79 -4.31 -23.99
C TYR A 311 9.71 -5.80 -24.28
N VAL A 312 10.63 -6.35 -25.07
CA VAL A 312 10.71 -7.80 -25.35
C VAL A 312 11.01 -8.58 -24.07
N HIS A 313 11.97 -8.12 -23.27
CA HIS A 313 12.32 -8.73 -22.00
C HIS A 313 11.19 -8.62 -20.98
N MET A 314 10.54 -7.44 -20.90
CA MET A 314 9.35 -7.26 -20.07
C MET A 314 8.23 -8.21 -20.49
N ALA A 315 7.91 -8.30 -21.79
CA ALA A 315 6.86 -9.17 -22.32
C ALA A 315 7.11 -10.66 -22.02
N SER A 316 8.38 -11.07 -21.98
CA SER A 316 8.80 -12.45 -21.72
C SER A 316 8.94 -12.77 -20.22
N SER A 317 8.67 -11.81 -19.33
CA SER A 317 8.70 -11.97 -17.88
C SER A 317 7.30 -12.20 -17.32
N ARG A 318 7.18 -13.07 -16.31
CA ARG A 318 5.90 -13.37 -15.63
C ARG A 318 5.23 -12.10 -15.08
N LEU A 319 6.03 -11.23 -14.46
CA LEU A 319 5.56 -9.99 -13.84
C LEU A 319 5.65 -8.82 -14.82
N GLY A 320 6.74 -8.74 -15.59
CA GLY A 320 6.94 -7.71 -16.60
C GLY A 320 5.83 -7.67 -17.64
N SER A 321 5.30 -8.82 -18.06
CA SER A 321 4.18 -8.89 -19.03
C SER A 321 2.90 -8.27 -18.48
N ARG A 322 2.66 -8.39 -17.17
CA ARG A 322 1.52 -7.78 -16.48
C ARG A 322 1.69 -6.28 -16.33
N VAL A 323 2.89 -5.83 -15.99
CA VAL A 323 3.23 -4.40 -15.96
C VAL A 323 3.04 -3.80 -17.35
N LEU A 324 3.60 -4.42 -18.38
CA LEU A 324 3.51 -3.95 -19.76
C LEU A 324 2.05 -3.88 -20.23
N GLU A 325 1.21 -4.85 -19.87
CA GLU A 325 -0.22 -4.82 -20.15
C GLU A 325 -0.94 -3.66 -19.44
N ALA A 326 -0.67 -3.45 -18.14
CA ALA A 326 -1.26 -2.33 -17.39
C ALA A 326 -0.83 -0.98 -17.96
N VAL A 327 0.45 -0.85 -18.29
CA VAL A 327 1.03 0.33 -18.93
C VAL A 327 0.38 0.58 -20.28
N TRP A 328 0.33 -0.41 -21.16
CA TRP A 328 -0.36 -0.36 -22.46
C TRP A 328 -1.79 0.14 -22.32
N ASN A 329 -2.49 -0.36 -21.31
CA ASN A 329 -3.87 0.00 -21.09
C ASN A 329 -4.08 1.47 -20.71
N SER A 330 -3.10 2.06 -20.04
CA SER A 330 -3.05 3.49 -19.70
C SER A 330 -2.47 4.37 -20.81
N CYS A 331 -1.82 3.81 -21.84
CA CYS A 331 -1.16 4.55 -22.90
C CYS A 331 -2.13 5.16 -23.91
N THR A 332 -1.72 6.31 -24.47
CA THR A 332 -2.30 6.87 -25.71
C THR A 332 -2.02 5.97 -26.91
N VAL A 333 -2.80 6.11 -27.98
CA VAL A 333 -2.59 5.33 -29.22
C VAL A 333 -1.18 5.53 -29.80
N SER A 334 -0.63 6.75 -29.70
CA SER A 334 0.75 7.05 -30.15
C SER A 334 1.80 6.28 -29.34
N GLN A 335 1.65 6.22 -28.02
CA GLN A 335 2.53 5.46 -27.14
C GLN A 335 2.42 3.95 -27.39
N ARG A 336 1.20 3.42 -27.58
CA ARG A 336 0.99 2.03 -27.97
C ARG A 336 1.68 1.70 -29.29
N LYS A 337 1.61 2.62 -30.27
CA LYS A 337 2.30 2.48 -31.56
C LYS A 337 3.81 2.35 -31.37
N SER A 338 4.43 3.18 -30.51
CA SER A 338 5.86 3.10 -30.20
C SER A 338 6.25 1.75 -29.59
N ILE A 339 5.51 1.27 -28.58
CA ILE A 339 5.74 -0.06 -27.97
C ILE A 339 5.58 -1.17 -29.02
N ALA A 340 4.53 -1.11 -29.85
CA ALA A 340 4.30 -2.10 -30.90
C ALA A 340 5.40 -2.12 -31.98
N GLN A 341 6.03 -0.97 -32.28
CA GLN A 341 7.14 -0.90 -33.23
C GLN A 341 8.36 -1.69 -32.76
N GLU A 342 8.62 -1.73 -31.46
CA GLU A 342 9.72 -2.51 -30.89
C GLU A 342 9.39 -4.00 -30.81
N LEU A 343 8.14 -4.35 -30.47
CA LEU A 343 7.75 -5.76 -30.31
C LEU A 343 7.55 -6.49 -31.65
N ALA A 344 7.07 -5.80 -32.69
CA ALA A 344 6.68 -6.42 -33.96
C ALA A 344 7.80 -7.21 -34.67
N PRO A 345 9.07 -6.75 -34.73
CA PRO A 345 10.16 -7.51 -35.34
C PRO A 345 10.49 -8.83 -34.63
N CYS A 346 10.11 -8.99 -33.36
CA CYS A 346 10.42 -10.16 -32.53
C CYS A 346 9.29 -11.21 -32.52
N GLU A 347 8.48 -11.29 -33.57
CA GLU A 347 7.28 -12.14 -33.66
C GLU A 347 7.53 -13.61 -33.27
N THR A 348 8.55 -14.24 -33.85
CA THR A 348 8.88 -15.65 -33.59
C THR A 348 9.23 -15.89 -32.13
N GLN A 349 10.04 -15.01 -31.53
CA GLN A 349 10.44 -15.09 -30.13
C GLN A 349 9.26 -14.88 -29.19
N LEU A 350 8.46 -13.82 -29.41
CA LEU A 350 7.35 -13.47 -28.54
C LEU A 350 6.23 -14.52 -28.59
N ARG A 351 5.97 -15.15 -29.73
CA ARG A 351 4.95 -16.21 -29.83
C ARG A 351 5.39 -17.54 -29.22
N ALA A 352 6.69 -17.82 -29.22
CA ALA A 352 7.23 -19.03 -28.60
C ALA A 352 7.26 -18.94 -27.06
N ASP A 353 7.42 -17.74 -26.51
CA ASP A 353 7.45 -17.53 -25.06
C ASP A 353 6.05 -17.63 -24.40
N GLN A 354 6.00 -18.24 -23.21
CA GLN A 354 4.75 -18.55 -22.51
C GLN A 354 3.97 -17.32 -22.05
N PHE A 355 4.64 -16.19 -21.77
CA PHE A 355 4.05 -14.94 -21.30
C PHE A 355 3.87 -13.97 -22.46
N ALA A 356 4.90 -13.82 -23.29
CA ALA A 356 4.90 -12.85 -24.38
C ALA A 356 3.85 -13.17 -25.44
N ARG A 357 3.47 -14.44 -25.63
CA ARG A 357 2.36 -14.81 -26.53
C ARG A 357 1.03 -14.15 -26.13
N HIS A 358 0.81 -13.94 -24.83
CA HIS A 358 -0.37 -13.25 -24.34
C HIS A 358 -0.29 -11.74 -24.60
N VAL A 359 0.90 -11.14 -24.45
CA VAL A 359 1.14 -9.74 -24.84
C VAL A 359 0.92 -9.55 -26.33
N TRP A 360 1.47 -10.44 -27.16
CA TRP A 360 1.31 -10.45 -28.61
C TRP A 360 -0.16 -10.45 -29.03
N ALA A 361 -0.95 -11.36 -28.44
CA ALA A 361 -2.38 -11.47 -28.70
C ALA A 361 -3.14 -10.22 -28.22
N LYS A 362 -2.94 -9.80 -26.98
CA LYS A 362 -3.68 -8.67 -26.37
C LYS A 362 -3.37 -7.33 -27.04
N PHE A 363 -2.14 -7.14 -27.52
CA PHE A 363 -1.75 -5.90 -28.21
C PHE A 363 -2.10 -5.93 -29.70
N ALA A 364 -2.74 -7.02 -30.17
CA ALA A 364 -3.12 -7.25 -31.55
C ALA A 364 -1.94 -7.07 -32.52
N LEU A 365 -0.73 -7.52 -32.14
CA LEU A 365 0.49 -7.25 -32.91
C LEU A 365 0.48 -7.89 -34.31
N SER A 366 -0.25 -8.99 -34.51
CA SER A 366 -0.48 -9.53 -35.86
C SER A 366 -1.17 -8.52 -36.79
N HIS A 367 -2.17 -7.79 -36.28
CA HIS A 367 -2.82 -6.72 -37.05
C HIS A 367 -1.90 -5.52 -37.23
N PHE A 368 -1.04 -5.23 -36.25
CA PHE A 368 -0.06 -4.16 -36.38
C PHE A 368 0.92 -4.42 -37.54
N VAL A 369 1.40 -5.66 -37.68
CA VAL A 369 2.32 -6.08 -38.75
C VAL A 369 1.61 -6.11 -40.10
N GLN A 370 0.42 -6.72 -40.19
CA GLN A 370 -0.24 -6.99 -41.48
C GLN A 370 -1.15 -5.85 -41.96
N ARG A 371 -1.81 -5.15 -41.04
CA ARG A 371 -2.91 -4.20 -41.33
C ARG A 371 -2.86 -3.00 -40.38
N ARG A 372 -1.78 -2.22 -40.47
CA ARG A 372 -1.48 -1.14 -39.52
C ARG A 372 -2.57 -0.06 -39.38
N ALA A 373 -3.21 0.32 -40.49
CA ALA A 373 -4.32 1.29 -40.47
C ALA A 373 -5.52 0.78 -39.65
N HIS A 374 -5.91 -0.48 -39.87
CA HIS A 374 -7.00 -1.11 -39.14
C HIS A 374 -6.65 -1.32 -37.65
N TRP A 375 -5.41 -1.70 -37.34
CA TRP A 375 -4.94 -1.75 -35.95
C TRP A 375 -5.10 -0.39 -35.26
N GLN A 376 -4.74 0.71 -35.92
CA GLN A 376 -4.88 2.06 -35.37
C GLN A 376 -6.33 2.46 -35.13
N GLU A 377 -7.24 2.08 -36.02
CA GLU A 377 -8.69 2.27 -35.85
C GLU A 377 -9.22 1.55 -34.60
N ILE A 378 -8.88 0.26 -34.44
CA ILE A 378 -9.26 -0.53 -33.26
C ILE A 378 -8.74 0.13 -31.98
N GLN A 379 -7.44 0.47 -31.93
CA GLN A 379 -6.83 1.07 -30.75
C GLN A 379 -7.43 2.44 -30.40
N THR A 380 -7.80 3.23 -31.41
CA THR A 380 -8.49 4.51 -31.22
C THR A 380 -9.89 4.31 -30.67
N GLY A 381 -10.64 3.34 -31.20
CA GLY A 381 -11.96 2.95 -30.70
C GLY A 381 -11.92 2.49 -29.24
N GLU A 382 -10.96 1.63 -28.88
CA GLU A 382 -10.76 1.19 -27.50
C GLU A 382 -10.40 2.35 -26.56
N SER A 383 -9.53 3.26 -27.01
CA SER A 383 -9.16 4.43 -26.21
C SER A 383 -10.36 5.36 -25.98
N ARG A 384 -11.25 5.54 -26.96
CA ARG A 384 -12.48 6.33 -26.79
C ARG A 384 -13.43 5.65 -25.81
N LYS A 385 -13.67 4.35 -25.95
CA LYS A 385 -14.51 3.58 -25.01
C LYS A 385 -14.03 3.72 -23.58
N ARG A 386 -12.72 3.59 -23.34
CA ARG A 386 -12.15 3.70 -21.99
C ARG A 386 -12.33 5.10 -21.38
N LYS A 387 -12.12 6.16 -22.17
CA LYS A 387 -12.38 7.53 -21.72
C LYS A 387 -13.85 7.74 -21.33
N MET A 388 -14.78 7.25 -22.16
CA MET A 388 -16.21 7.32 -21.82
C MET A 388 -16.55 6.60 -20.51
N PHE A 389 -15.90 5.47 -20.20
CA PHE A 389 -16.14 4.76 -18.94
C PHE A 389 -15.40 5.38 -17.74
N SER A 390 -14.25 6.02 -17.92
CA SER A 390 -13.58 6.73 -16.81
C SER A 390 -14.41 7.92 -16.35
N ASP A 391 -15.00 8.65 -17.29
CA ASP A 391 -15.83 9.84 -17.00
C ASP A 391 -17.14 9.48 -16.28
N ILE A 392 -17.53 8.20 -16.24
CA ILE A 392 -18.71 7.67 -15.52
C ILE A 392 -18.35 7.22 -14.10
N LEU A 393 -17.07 6.92 -13.83
CA LEU A 393 -16.58 6.33 -12.58
C LEU A 393 -15.91 7.35 -11.64
N GLU A 394 -15.57 8.55 -12.15
CA GLU A 394 -15.24 9.73 -11.35
C GLU A 394 -16.51 10.45 -10.88
#